data_AF-A0A944Y905-F1
#
_entry.id   AF-A0A944Y905-F1
#
_cell.length_a   1.000
_cell.length_b   1.000
_cell.length_c   1.000
_cell.angle_alpha   90.00
_cell.angle_beta   90.00
_cell.angle_gamma   90.00
#
_symmetry.space_group_name_H-M   'P 1'
#
loop_
_entity.id
_entity.type
_entity.pdbx_description
1 polymer ?
#
loop_
_entity_poly.entity_id
_entity_poly.type
_entity_poly.pdbx_seq_one_letter_code
_entity_poly.pdbx_strand_id
1 'polypeptide(L)' 'MSNPFQIRYDVLNMAKDMLDKAYENQINLAHQMMDMHKENADQMREAYEKYIPKAITPEEIKAQAEKLYEFVSEKK' A
#
# COMPACT_ATOMS: atom_id res chain seq x y z
N MET A 1 -16.76 -6.01 -25.07
CA MET A 1 -17.23 -6.10 -23.67
C MET A 1 -16.24 -6.95 -22.91
N SER A 2 -15.58 -6.40 -21.89
CA SER A 2 -14.68 -7.19 -21.04
C SER A 2 -15.49 -8.24 -20.28
N ASN A 3 -15.00 -9.48 -20.28
CA ASN A 3 -15.59 -10.57 -19.51
C ASN A 3 -15.56 -10.23 -18.00
N PRO A 4 -16.57 -10.60 -17.19
CA PRO A 4 -16.51 -10.48 -15.73
C PRO A 4 -15.20 -10.90 -15.06
N PHE A 5 -14.52 -11.94 -15.57
CA PHE A 5 -13.21 -12.33 -15.05
C PHE A 5 -12.12 -11.29 -15.31
N GLN A 6 -12.15 -10.66 -16.48
CA GLN A 6 -11.22 -9.58 -16.83
C GLN A 6 -11.44 -8.37 -15.93
N ILE A 7 -12.69 -7.98 -15.68
CA ILE A 7 -13.01 -6.85 -14.80
C ILE A 7 -12.49 -7.10 -13.38
N ARG A 8 -12.68 -8.32 -12.85
CA ARG A 8 -12.15 -8.69 -11.51
C ARG A 8 -10.62 -8.62 -11.48
N TYR A 9 -9.97 -9.12 -12.52
CA TYR A 9 -8.51 -9.04 -12.64
C TYR A 9 -8.02 -7.60 -12.72
N ASP A 10 -8.66 -6.76 -13.52
CA ASP A 10 -8.30 -5.35 -13.68
C ASP A 10 -8.44 -4.60 -12.35
N VAL A 11 -9.51 -4.86 -11.58
CA VAL A 11 -9.71 -4.25 -10.26
C VAL A 11 -8.66 -4.73 -9.24
N LEU A 12 -8.31 -6.01 -9.25
CA LEU A 12 -7.24 -6.54 -8.39
C LEU A 12 -5.87 -5.95 -8.74
N ASN A 13 -5.57 -5.79 -10.03
CA ASN A 13 -4.34 -5.13 -10.47
C ASN A 13 -4.31 -3.67 -10.05
N MET A 14 -5.40 -2.92 -10.25
CA MET A 14 -5.48 -1.53 -9.79
C MET A 14 -5.29 -1.41 -8.27
N ALA A 15 -5.91 -2.30 -7.50
CA ALA A 15 -5.74 -2.35 -6.05
C ALA A 15 -4.29 -2.61 -5.64
N LYS A 16 -3.63 -3.59 -6.28
CA LYS A 16 -2.21 -3.89 -6.08
C LYS A 16 -1.33 -2.69 -6.41
N ASP A 17 -1.51 -2.08 -7.59
CA ASP A 17 -0.70 -0.95 -8.04
C ASP A 17 -0.84 0.27 -7.11
N MET A 18 -2.02 0.49 -6.54
CA MET A 18 -2.23 1.54 -5.53
C MET A 18 -1.48 1.26 -4.24
N LEU A 19 -1.52 0.01 -3.75
CA LEU A 19 -0.83 -0.40 -2.53
C LEU A 19 0.68 -0.37 -2.72
N ASP A 20 1.18 -0.84 -3.87
CA ASP A 20 2.62 -0.82 -4.20
C ASP A 20 3.15 0.62 -4.18
N LYS A 21 2.45 1.56 -4.83
CA LYS A 21 2.83 2.98 -4.80
C LYS A 21 2.79 3.58 -3.39
N ALA A 22 1.80 3.21 -2.59
CA ALA A 22 1.72 3.66 -1.20
C ALA A 22 2.91 3.12 -0.39
N TYR A 23 3.26 1.85 -0.59
CA TYR A 23 4.39 1.19 0.07
C TYR A 23 5.72 1.83 -0.32
N GLU A 24 5.96 2.08 -1.62
CA GLU A 24 7.15 2.79 -2.11
C GLU A 24 7.29 4.18 -1.47
N ASN A 25 6.21 4.94 -1.40
CA ASN A 25 6.20 6.24 -0.75
C ASN A 25 6.52 6.14 0.75
N GLN A 26 5.96 5.12 1.43
CA GLN A 26 6.24 4.89 2.85
C GLN A 26 7.69 4.50 3.11
N ILE A 27 8.29 3.66 2.25
CA ILE A 27 9.72 3.33 2.33
C ILE A 27 10.57 4.59 2.17
N ASN A 28 10.28 5.42 1.15
CA ASN A 28 11.04 6.63 0.91
C ASN A 28 10.98 7.58 2.11
N LEU A 29 9.80 7.75 2.71
CA LEU A 29 9.62 8.52 3.92
C LEU A 29 10.38 7.91 5.11
N ALA A 30 10.34 6.58 5.27
CA ALA A 30 11.05 5.88 6.33
C ALA A 30 12.55 6.11 6.25
N HIS A 31 13.14 6.01 5.06
CA HIS A 31 14.55 6.31 4.82
C HIS A 31 14.89 7.77 5.16
N GLN A 32 14.04 8.73 4.76
CA GLN A 32 14.25 10.14 5.10
C GLN A 32 14.25 10.38 6.62
N MET A 33 13.33 9.74 7.35
CA MET A 33 13.26 9.84 8.81
C MET A 33 14.46 9.20 9.48
N MET A 34 14.94 8.05 8.99
CA MET A 34 16.16 7.41 9.47
C MET A 34 17.38 8.31 9.28
N ASP A 35 17.53 8.92 8.11
CA ASP A 35 18.64 9.82 7.81
C ASP A 35 18.69 11.03 8.75
N MET A 36 17.52 11.53 9.19
CA MET A 36 17.41 12.61 10.17
C MET A 36 17.85 12.20 11.59
N HIS A 37 17.71 10.92 11.95
CA HIS A 37 18.00 10.40 13.29
C HIS A 37 19.28 9.54 13.36
N LYS A 38 20.08 9.51 12.29
CA LYS A 38 21.28 8.66 12.14
C LYS A 38 22.36 8.84 13.22
N GLU A 39 22.36 9.98 13.91
CA GLU A 39 23.37 10.29 14.95
C GLU A 39 23.07 9.62 16.30
N ASN A 40 21.86 9.07 16.47
CA ASN A 40 21.44 8.40 17.69
C ASN A 40 20.91 6.99 17.37
N ALA A 41 21.71 5.97 17.69
CA ALA A 41 21.41 4.58 17.39
C ALA A 41 20.08 4.08 17.99
N ASP A 42 19.70 4.55 19.18
CA ASP A 42 18.44 4.17 19.82
C ASP A 42 17.23 4.78 19.07
N GLN A 43 17.34 6.05 18.67
CA GLN A 43 16.31 6.73 17.86
C GLN A 43 16.21 6.12 16.46
N MET A 44 17.33 5.67 15.89
CA MET A 44 17.35 4.94 14.62
C MET A 44 16.58 3.62 14.70
N ARG A 45 16.77 2.84 15.77
CA ARG A 45 16.03 1.58 15.97
C ARG A 45 14.54 1.84 16.14
N GLU A 46 14.16 2.82 16.95
CA GLU A 46 12.75 3.21 17.12
C GLU A 46 12.14 3.71 15.81
N ALA A 47 12.87 4.52 15.03
CA ALA A 47 12.43 4.97 13.73
C ALA A 47 12.26 3.80 12.74
N TYR A 48 13.16 2.82 12.76
CA TYR A 48 13.07 1.62 11.94
C TYR A 48 11.82 0.81 12.25
N GLU A 49 11.57 0.51 13.52
CA GLU A 49 10.39 -0.24 13.95
C GLU A 49 9.07 0.52 13.65
N LYS A 50 9.09 1.86 13.71
CA LYS A 50 7.90 2.69 13.55
C LYS A 50 7.56 3.04 12.11
N TYR A 51 8.57 3.33 11.29
CA TYR A 51 8.36 3.90 9.96
C TYR A 51 8.50 2.88 8.85
N ILE A 52 9.14 1.73 9.07
CA ILE A 52 9.19 0.72 8.02
C ILE A 52 7.79 0.17 7.76
N PRO A 53 7.32 0.28 6.51
CA PRO A 53 6.04 -0.28 6.14
C PRO A 53 6.09 -1.80 6.16
N LYS A 54 5.00 -2.41 6.63
CA LYS A 54 4.83 -3.87 6.59
C LYS A 54 4.61 -4.31 5.14
N ALA A 55 5.05 -5.54 4.84
CA ALA A 55 4.80 -6.12 3.54
C ALA A 55 3.28 -6.19 3.26
N ILE A 56 2.90 -5.80 2.05
CA ILE A 56 1.51 -5.85 1.59
C ILE A 56 1.05 -7.30 1.57
N THR A 57 -0.10 -7.60 2.18
CA THR A 57 -0.67 -8.95 2.16
C THR A 57 -1.74 -9.12 1.08
N PRO A 58 -2.01 -10.36 0.62
CA PRO A 58 -3.12 -10.64 -0.29
C PRO A 58 -4.49 -10.15 0.23
N GLU A 59 -4.70 -10.21 1.54
CA GLU A 59 -5.93 -9.74 2.20
C GLU A 59 -6.12 -8.23 2.05
N GLU A 60 -5.03 -7.45 2.16
CA GLU A 60 -5.06 -6.00 1.96
C GLU A 60 -5.36 -5.63 0.50
N ILE A 61 -4.79 -6.38 -0.46
CA ILE A 61 -5.09 -6.22 -1.89
C ILE A 61 -6.57 -6.48 -2.13
N LYS A 62 -7.12 -7.56 -1.55
CA LYS A 62 -8.54 -7.90 -1.69
C LYS A 62 -9.43 -6.82 -1.07
N ALA A 63 -9.13 -6.34 0.12
CA ALA A 63 -9.90 -5.29 0.79
C ALA A 63 -9.88 -3.98 -0.01
N GLN A 64 -8.74 -3.63 -0.62
CA GLN A 64 -8.64 -2.46 -1.49
C GLN A 64 -9.43 -2.65 -2.80
N ALA A 65 -9.42 -3.85 -3.37
CA ALA A 65 -10.22 -4.20 -4.55
C ALA A 65 -11.73 -4.14 -4.27
N GLU A 66 -12.17 -4.59 -3.08
CA GLU A 66 -13.56 -4.48 -2.64
C GLU A 66 -14.01 -3.02 -2.58
N LYS A 67 -13.19 -2.12 -2.01
CA LYS A 67 -13.47 -0.67 -2.00
C LYS A 67 -13.57 -0.06 -3.41
N LEU A 68 -12.68 -0.45 -4.32
CA LEU A 68 -12.72 0.00 -5.72
C LEU A 68 -14.00 -0.47 -6.42
N TYR A 69 -14.44 -1.68 -6.12
CA TYR A 69 -15.66 -2.25 -6.69
C TYR A 69 -16.92 -1.60 -6.11
N GLU A 70 -16.96 -1.34 -4.80
CA GLU A 70 -18.05 -0.63 -4.12
C GLU A 70 -18.34 0.71 -4.82
N PHE A 71 -17.29 1.52 -5.06
CA PHE A 71 -17.41 2.79 -5.77
C PHE A 71 -18.08 2.69 -7.15
N VAL A 72 -17.82 1.61 -7.88
CA VAL A 72 -18.42 1.38 -9.22
C VAL A 72 -19.86 0.84 -9.10
N SER A 73 -20.16 0.11 -8.04
CA SER A 73 -21.45 -0.52 -7.81
C SER A 73 -22.49 0.38 -7.12
N GLU A 74 -22.04 1.42 -6.41
CA GLU A 74 -22.93 2.43 -5.83
C GLU A 74 -23.67 3.18 -6.95
N LYS A 75 -24.96 2.85 -7.12
CA LYS A 75 -25.88 3.68 -7.90
C LYS A 75 -26.14 4.96 -7.11
N LYS A 76 -25.60 6.09 -7.61
CA LYS A 76 -26.15 7.41 -7.27
C LYS A 76 -27.58 7.54 -7.75
#